data_AF-A0A4Y8N4R7-F1
#
_entry.id   AF-A0A4Y8N4R7-F1
#
_cell.length_a   1.000
_cell.length_b   1.000
_cell.length_c   1.000
_cell.angle_alpha   90.00
_cell.angle_beta   90.00
_cell.angle_gamma   90.00
#
_symmetry.space_group_name_H-M   'P 1'
#
loop_
_entity.id
_entity.type
_entity.pdbx_description
1 polymer ?
#
loop_
_entity_poly.entity_id
_entity_poly.type
_entity_poly.pdbx_seq_one_letter_code
_entity_poly.pdbx_strand_id
1 'polypeptide(L)'
;MADKELMRRLKAILFAAVWLGCISGFIVSTHSTLHFLDLANKAPGVVVALNAGGSHPQIEFINSNGRRVSYPQEGLISGYKIGDKVTVLYLADSPNPQATIDKPGAIWELPFYFAFMAIPIPSIELTSRRIKKLDERGKSEQWKITE
;
A
#
# COMPACT_ATOMS: atom_id res chain seq x y z
N MET A 1 8.50 35.62 -18.55
CA MET A 1 9.33 34.99 -17.48
C MET A 1 8.51 34.69 -16.22
N ALA A 2 7.62 35.60 -15.79
CA ALA A 2 6.75 35.42 -14.62
C ALA A 2 5.83 34.19 -14.68
N ASP A 3 5.22 33.88 -15.84
CA ASP A 3 4.26 32.76 -15.95
C ASP A 3 4.92 31.38 -15.77
N LYS A 4 6.16 31.23 -16.26
CA LYS A 4 6.94 29.99 -16.06
C LYS A 4 7.27 29.77 -14.58
N GLU A 5 7.54 30.84 -13.85
CA GLU A 5 7.83 30.79 -12.41
C GLU A 5 6.57 30.48 -11.59
N LEU A 6 5.44 31.12 -11.91
CA LEU A 6 4.16 30.83 -11.28
C LEU A 6 3.74 29.36 -11.49
N MET A 7 3.82 28.87 -12.73
CA MET A 7 3.51 27.47 -13.05
C MET A 7 4.43 26.48 -12.33
N ARG A 8 5.71 26.82 -12.16
CA ARG A 8 6.66 26.00 -11.38
C ARG A 8 6.25 25.90 -9.92
N ARG A 9 5.88 27.02 -9.29
CA ARG A 9 5.42 27.07 -7.89
C ARG A 9 4.11 26.31 -7.68
N LEU A 10 3.14 26.50 -8.57
CA LEU A 10 1.86 25.78 -8.51
C LEU A 10 2.04 24.26 -8.59
N LYS A 11 2.89 23.79 -9.51
CA LYS A 11 3.24 22.36 -9.60
C LYS A 11 3.89 21.85 -8.31
N ALA A 12 4.84 22.59 -7.75
CA ALA A 12 5.51 22.19 -6.51
C ALA A 12 4.52 22.08 -5.33
N ILE A 13 3.59 23.04 -5.21
CA ILE A 13 2.54 23.01 -4.20
C ILE A 13 1.63 21.79 -4.39
N LEU A 14 1.21 21.51 -5.62
CA LEU A 14 0.37 20.35 -5.93
C LEU A 14 1.07 19.04 -5.58
N PHE A 15 2.34 18.87 -5.94
CA PHE A 15 3.11 17.68 -5.58
C PHE A 15 3.27 17.54 -4.07
N ALA A 16 3.54 18.64 -3.35
CA ALA A 16 3.64 18.63 -1.89
C ALA A 16 2.31 18.23 -1.24
N ALA A 17 1.19 18.76 -1.74
CA ALA A 17 -0.14 18.42 -1.24
C ALA A 17 -0.48 16.94 -1.46
N VAL A 18 -0.21 16.39 -2.65
CA VAL A 18 -0.40 14.95 -2.93
C VAL A 18 0.48 14.10 -2.01
N TRP A 19 1.74 14.47 -1.85
CA TRP A 19 2.68 13.73 -0.99
C TRP A 19 2.26 13.72 0.48
N LEU A 20 1.83 14.87 1.02
CA LEU A 20 1.27 14.95 2.38
C LEU A 20 0.01 14.08 2.51
N GLY A 21 -0.87 14.09 1.50
CA GLY A 21 -2.03 13.21 1.43
C GLY A 21 -1.66 11.73 1.50
N CYS A 22 -0.62 11.31 0.77
CA CYS A 22 -0.11 9.93 0.82
C CYS A 22 0.43 9.55 2.20
N ILE A 23 1.16 10.46 2.87
CA ILE A 23 1.67 10.21 4.23
C ILE A 23 0.50 10.09 5.22
N SER A 24 -0.48 11.00 5.16
CA SER A 24 -1.67 10.92 6.01
C SER A 24 -2.42 9.61 5.77
N GLY A 25 -2.60 9.20 4.50
CA GLY A 25 -3.20 7.92 4.15
C GLY A 25 -2.43 6.72 4.71
N PHE A 26 -1.09 6.75 4.67
CA PHE A 26 -0.25 5.71 5.27
C PHE A 26 -0.44 5.60 6.78
N ILE A 27 -0.44 6.73 7.50
CA ILE A 27 -0.61 6.76 8.96
C ILE A 27 -1.99 6.24 9.34
N VAL A 28 -3.05 6.76 8.71
CA VAL A 28 -4.43 6.37 9.01
C VAL A 28 -4.65 4.89 8.71
N SER A 29 -4.24 4.41 7.53
CA SER A 29 -4.38 3.00 7.17
C SER A 29 -3.62 2.07 8.12
N THR A 30 -2.39 2.43 8.49
CA THR A 30 -1.59 1.67 9.47
C THR A 30 -2.29 1.61 10.83
N HIS A 31 -2.79 2.74 11.34
CA HIS A 31 -3.50 2.79 12.60
C HIS A 31 -4.78 1.93 12.57
N SER A 32 -5.58 2.06 11.50
CA SER A 32 -6.78 1.24 11.31
C SER A 32 -6.47 -0.26 11.24
N THR A 33 -5.41 -0.65 10.52
CA THR A 33 -4.97 -2.05 10.45
C THR A 33 -4.52 -2.56 11.81
N LEU A 34 -3.73 -1.80 12.57
CA LEU A 34 -3.30 -2.19 13.91
C LEU A 34 -4.49 -2.35 14.87
N HIS A 35 -5.42 -1.39 14.86
CA HIS A 35 -6.63 -1.44 15.67
C HIS A 35 -7.52 -2.64 15.29
N PHE A 36 -7.64 -2.95 14.00
CA PHE A 36 -8.32 -4.16 13.53
C PHE A 36 -7.64 -5.41 14.09
N LEU A 37 -6.30 -5.52 14.00
CA LEU A 37 -5.56 -6.68 14.47
C LEU A 37 -5.67 -6.89 15.98
N ASP A 38 -5.75 -5.81 16.76
CA ASP A 38 -5.92 -5.86 18.22
C ASP A 38 -7.29 -6.44 18.61
N LEU A 39 -8.34 -6.11 17.85
CA LEU A 39 -9.72 -6.54 18.12
C LEU A 39 -10.13 -7.82 17.37
N ALA A 40 -9.33 -8.28 16.41
CA ALA A 40 -9.71 -9.38 15.52
C ALA A 40 -9.73 -10.72 16.25
N ASN A 41 -10.82 -11.45 16.04
CA ASN A 41 -10.93 -12.86 16.38
C ASN A 41 -10.37 -13.72 15.25
N LYS A 42 -9.89 -14.92 15.60
CA LYS A 42 -9.37 -15.90 14.66
C LYS A 42 -10.36 -17.04 14.48
N ALA A 43 -10.60 -17.44 13.23
CA ALA A 43 -11.39 -18.63 12.91
C ALA A 43 -10.75 -19.42 11.75
N PRO A 44 -10.91 -20.75 11.72
CA PRO A 44 -10.54 -21.55 10.56
C PRO A 44 -11.51 -21.26 9.41
N GLY A 45 -10.97 -21.02 8.22
CA GLY A 45 -11.73 -20.83 6.98
C GLY A 45 -11.24 -21.73 5.86
N VAL A 46 -11.95 -21.67 4.73
CA VAL A 46 -11.66 -22.44 3.53
C VAL A 46 -11.94 -21.62 2.28
N VAL A 47 -11.11 -21.78 1.25
CA VAL A 47 -11.38 -21.25 -0.08
C VAL A 47 -12.47 -22.08 -0.75
N VAL A 48 -13.61 -21.47 -1.07
CA VAL A 48 -14.76 -22.17 -1.68
C VAL A 48 -14.89 -21.92 -3.17
N ALA A 49 -14.36 -20.81 -3.67
CA ALA A 49 -14.35 -20.47 -5.09
C ALA A 49 -13.16 -19.55 -5.42
N LEU A 50 -12.88 -19.39 -6.71
CA LEU A 50 -11.89 -18.44 -7.23
C LEU A 50 -12.60 -17.48 -8.17
N ASN A 51 -12.94 -16.29 -7.70
CA ASN A 51 -13.80 -15.34 -8.42
C ASN A 51 -13.12 -14.79 -9.69
N ALA A 52 -11.79 -14.62 -9.64
CA ALA A 52 -10.97 -14.19 -10.77
C ALA A 52 -9.59 -14.87 -10.73
N GLY A 53 -9.58 -16.19 -10.56
CA GLY A 53 -8.35 -16.98 -10.43
C GLY A 53 -7.75 -16.95 -9.02
N GLY A 54 -6.54 -17.51 -8.87
CA GLY A 54 -5.91 -17.79 -7.57
C GLY A 54 -5.53 -16.58 -6.70
N SER A 55 -5.73 -15.35 -7.19
CA SER A 55 -5.50 -14.11 -6.44
C SER A 55 -6.78 -13.51 -5.85
N HIS A 56 -7.96 -13.97 -6.30
CA HIS A 56 -9.25 -13.46 -5.84
C HIS A 56 -10.12 -14.60 -5.29
N PRO A 57 -9.70 -15.28 -4.20
CA PRO A 57 -10.45 -16.39 -3.64
C PRO A 57 -11.70 -15.91 -2.89
N GLN A 58 -12.78 -16.67 -2.98
CA GLN A 58 -13.92 -16.56 -2.08
C GLN A 58 -13.63 -17.41 -0.84
N ILE A 59 -13.71 -16.81 0.34
CA ILE A 59 -13.42 -17.47 1.61
C ILE A 59 -14.71 -17.69 2.39
N GLU A 60 -14.85 -18.87 2.99
CA GLU A 60 -15.89 -19.16 3.96
C GLU A 60 -15.33 -19.59 5.31
N PHE A 61 -16.00 -19.14 6.37
CA PHE A 61 -15.70 -19.56 7.74
C PHE A 61 -16.96 -19.53 8.61
N ILE A 62 -16.87 -20.13 9.80
CA ILE A 62 -17.92 -20.04 10.82
C ILE A 62 -17.44 -19.07 11.89
N ASN A 63 -18.23 -18.04 12.19
CA ASN A 63 -17.91 -17.10 13.24
C ASN A 63 -18.23 -17.65 14.64
N SER A 64 -17.84 -16.91 15.68
CA SER A 64 -18.09 -17.25 17.10
C SER A 64 -19.56 -17.46 17.45
N ASN A 65 -20.48 -16.87 16.67
CA ASN A 65 -21.92 -17.02 16.86
C ASN A 65 -22.50 -18.23 16.08
N GLY A 66 -21.64 -19.07 15.50
CA GLY A 66 -22.04 -20.23 14.70
C GLY A 66 -22.59 -19.88 13.31
N ARG A 67 -22.50 -18.63 12.88
CA ARG A 67 -22.99 -18.18 11.56
C ARG A 67 -21.92 -18.42 10.50
N ARG A 68 -22.34 -18.99 9.37
CA ARG A 68 -21.51 -19.05 8.16
C ARG A 68 -21.38 -17.66 7.56
N VAL A 69 -20.14 -17.26 7.28
CA VAL A 69 -19.80 -16.00 6.60
C VAL A 69 -19.00 -16.35 5.35
N SER A 70 -19.33 -15.69 4.24
CA SER A 70 -18.67 -15.84 2.95
C SER A 70 -18.30 -14.45 2.43
N TYR A 71 -17.05 -14.26 1.99
CA TYR A 71 -16.59 -12.97 1.48
C TYR A 71 -15.52 -13.15 0.38
N PRO A 72 -15.45 -12.23 -0.59
CA PRO A 72 -14.33 -12.17 -1.52
C PRO A 72 -13.10 -11.63 -0.81
N GLN A 73 -11.97 -12.33 -0.93
CA GLN A 73 -10.69 -11.85 -0.41
C GLN A 73 -9.95 -11.09 -1.50
N GLU A 74 -9.62 -9.84 -1.18
CA GLU A 74 -8.75 -8.98 -1.98
C GLU A 74 -7.34 -8.88 -1.36
N GLY A 75 -6.47 -8.11 -2.00
CA GLY A 75 -5.14 -7.81 -1.49
C GLY A 75 -4.01 -8.40 -2.33
N LEU A 76 -2.80 -8.18 -1.85
CA LEU A 76 -1.56 -8.61 -2.50
C LEU A 76 -1.28 -10.09 -2.21
N ILE A 77 -2.17 -10.95 -2.69
CA ILE A 77 -2.14 -12.40 -2.47
C ILE A 77 -2.33 -13.15 -3.79
N SER A 78 -1.82 -14.38 -3.87
CA SER A 78 -1.98 -15.23 -5.05
C SER A 78 -1.73 -16.71 -4.71
N GLY A 79 -2.05 -17.58 -5.66
CA GLY A 79 -1.73 -19.01 -5.61
C GLY A 79 -2.75 -19.88 -4.87
N TYR A 80 -3.93 -19.35 -4.54
CA TYR A 80 -4.97 -20.12 -3.86
C TYR A 80 -5.70 -21.09 -4.80
N LYS A 81 -6.14 -22.19 -4.21
CA LYS A 81 -6.99 -23.22 -4.84
C LYS A 81 -8.22 -23.46 -3.99
N ILE A 82 -9.28 -23.95 -4.63
CA ILE A 82 -10.49 -24.39 -3.93
C ILE A 82 -10.11 -25.51 -2.95
N GLY A 83 -10.59 -25.40 -1.71
CA GLY A 83 -10.31 -26.33 -0.62
C GLY A 83 -9.15 -25.93 0.27
N ASP A 84 -8.35 -24.93 -0.10
CA ASP A 84 -7.24 -24.46 0.72
C ASP A 84 -7.75 -23.98 2.09
N LYS A 85 -7.06 -24.42 3.15
CA LYS A 85 -7.34 -24.00 4.51
C LYS A 85 -6.64 -22.68 4.79
N VAL A 86 -7.37 -21.75 5.39
CA VAL A 86 -6.88 -20.43 5.75
C VAL A 86 -7.26 -20.09 7.18
N THR A 87 -6.53 -19.18 7.80
CA THR A 87 -6.94 -18.54 9.05
C THR A 87 -7.58 -17.21 8.70
N VAL A 88 -8.79 -16.97 9.20
CA VAL A 88 -9.54 -15.73 9.01
C VAL A 88 -9.47 -14.89 10.28
N LEU A 89 -9.15 -13.62 10.10
CA LEU A 89 -9.25 -12.55 11.07
C LEU A 89 -10.58 -11.83 10.85
N TYR A 90 -11.39 -11.65 11.89
CA TYR A 90 -12.68 -10.95 11.78
C TYR A 90 -13.09 -10.25 13.07
N LEU A 91 -13.94 -9.21 12.95
CA LEU A 91 -14.56 -8.54 14.10
C LEU A 91 -15.91 -9.17 14.44
N ALA A 92 -16.09 -9.63 15.69
CA ALA A 92 -17.31 -10.33 16.12
C ALA A 92 -18.54 -9.42 16.16
N ASP A 93 -18.36 -8.15 16.55
CA ASP A 93 -19.43 -7.17 16.77
C ASP A 93 -19.64 -6.21 15.59
N SER A 94 -19.04 -6.50 14.42
CA SER A 94 -19.18 -5.63 13.25
C SER A 94 -20.47 -5.94 12.46
N PRO A 95 -21.31 -4.93 12.13
CA PRO A 95 -22.55 -5.12 11.37
C PRO A 95 -22.31 -5.62 9.94
N ASN A 96 -21.12 -5.38 9.39
CA ASN A 96 -20.62 -6.02 8.18
C ASN A 96 -19.34 -6.79 8.58
N PRO A 97 -19.24 -8.11 8.39
CA PRO A 97 -18.04 -8.84 8.78
C PRO A 97 -16.82 -8.30 8.03
N GLN A 98 -16.06 -7.42 8.68
CA GLN A 98 -14.74 -7.04 8.24
C GLN A 98 -13.86 -8.25 8.51
N ALA A 99 -13.69 -9.06 7.48
CA ALA A 99 -12.94 -10.31 7.52
C ALA A 99 -11.82 -10.25 6.49
N THR A 100 -10.66 -10.77 6.88
CA THR A 100 -9.51 -10.92 5.98
C THR A 100 -8.72 -12.15 6.40
N ILE A 101 -7.97 -12.76 5.49
CA ILE A 101 -7.08 -13.85 5.85
C ILE A 101 -5.84 -13.35 6.59
N ASP A 102 -5.27 -14.20 7.46
CA ASP A 102 -4.06 -13.92 8.24
C ASP A 102 -2.80 -13.99 7.35
N LYS A 103 -2.69 -13.05 6.39
CA LYS A 103 -1.57 -12.90 5.46
C LYS A 103 -1.16 -11.43 5.36
N PRO A 104 0.16 -11.12 5.37
CA PRO A 104 0.61 -9.74 5.28
C PRO A 104 0.05 -8.99 4.07
N GLY A 105 0.00 -9.61 2.89
CA GLY A 105 -0.52 -8.98 1.68
C GLY A 105 -2.02 -8.70 1.69
N ALA A 106 -2.79 -9.43 2.51
CA ALA A 106 -4.23 -9.22 2.70
C ALA A 106 -4.53 -8.19 3.81
N ILE A 107 -3.70 -8.15 4.85
CA ILE A 107 -3.88 -7.26 6.01
C ILE A 107 -3.34 -5.85 5.71
N TRP A 108 -2.21 -5.75 5.04
CA TRP A 108 -1.42 -4.52 4.90
C TRP A 108 -1.45 -3.92 3.49
N GLU A 109 -2.40 -4.31 2.64
CA GLU A 109 -2.52 -3.80 1.27
C GLU A 109 -2.52 -2.26 1.20
N LEU A 110 -3.41 -1.59 1.95
CA LEU A 110 -3.52 -0.14 1.95
C LEU A 110 -2.25 0.55 2.49
N PRO A 111 -1.68 0.14 3.65
CA PRO A 111 -0.39 0.63 4.09
C PRO A 111 0.72 0.48 3.04
N PHE A 112 0.83 -0.68 2.39
CA PHE A 112 1.82 -0.88 1.33
C PHE A 112 1.59 0.03 0.12
N TYR A 113 0.33 0.19 -0.30
CA TYR A 113 -0.03 1.10 -1.40
C TYR A 113 0.40 2.54 -1.10
N PHE A 114 0.07 3.07 0.08
CA PHE A 114 0.45 4.44 0.45
C PHE A 114 1.95 4.60 0.68
N ALA A 115 2.62 3.62 1.27
CA ALA A 115 4.08 3.62 1.39
C ALA A 115 4.76 3.67 0.01
N PHE A 116 4.30 2.84 -0.92
CA PHE A 116 4.80 2.82 -2.29
C PHE A 116 4.60 4.16 -3.01
N MET A 117 3.47 4.85 -2.79
CA MET A 117 3.21 6.16 -3.41
C MET A 117 4.00 7.30 -2.76
N ALA A 118 4.29 7.23 -1.47
CA ALA A 118 4.97 8.30 -0.73
C ALA A 118 6.49 8.37 -0.99
N ILE A 119 7.14 7.25 -1.32
CA ILE A 119 8.60 7.13 -1.49
C ILE A 119 9.15 7.72 -2.81
N PRO A 120 8.54 7.50 -4.00
CA PRO A 120 9.16 7.88 -5.27
C PRO A 120 9.20 9.40 -5.53
N ILE A 121 8.25 10.17 -4.98
CA ILE A 121 8.15 11.62 -5.24
C ILE A 121 9.41 12.39 -4.78
N PRO A 122 9.92 12.23 -3.54
CA PRO A 122 11.17 12.88 -3.12
C PRO A 122 12.43 12.26 -3.78
N SER A 123 12.36 11.00 -4.21
CA SER A 123 13.51 10.26 -4.77
C SER A 123 13.94 10.78 -6.15
N ILE A 124 12.97 11.17 -6.99
CA ILE A 124 13.21 11.69 -8.36
C ILE A 124 13.88 13.08 -8.33
N GLU A 125 13.49 13.94 -7.39
CA GLU A 125 14.06 15.30 -7.26
C GLU A 125 15.46 15.27 -6.60
N LEU A 126 15.72 14.34 -5.68
CA LEU A 126 17.05 14.19 -5.09
C LEU A 126 18.07 13.58 -6.08
N THR A 127 17.64 12.61 -6.89
CA THR A 127 18.53 11.99 -7.90
C THR A 127 18.86 12.95 -9.03
N SER A 128 17.89 13.76 -9.50
CA SER A 128 18.15 14.76 -10.55
C SER A 128 19.17 15.82 -10.12
N ARG A 129 19.08 16.30 -8.87
CA ARG A 129 20.04 17.27 -8.29
C ARG A 129 21.43 16.68 -8.12
N ARG A 130 21.54 15.40 -7.71
CA ARG A 130 22.83 14.71 -7.61
C ARG A 130 23.49 14.52 -8.97
N ILE A 131 22.73 14.09 -9.98
CA ILE A 131 23.26 13.87 -11.34
C ILE A 131 23.78 15.19 -11.92
N LYS A 132 23.02 16.29 -11.78
CA LYS A 132 23.46 17.61 -12.26
C LYS A 132 24.74 18.10 -11.56
N LYS A 133 24.83 17.91 -10.23
CA LYS A 133 26.01 18.30 -9.46
C LYS A 133 27.26 17.47 -9.82
N LEU A 134 27.08 16.21 -10.21
CA LEU A 134 28.18 15.35 -10.68
C LEU A 134 28.65 15.76 -12.09
N ASP A 135 27.73 16.10 -13.00
CA ASP A 135 28.07 16.61 -14.34
C ASP A 135 28.84 17.94 -14.27
N GLU A 136 28.37 18.89 -13.46
CA GLU A 136 29.05 20.19 -13.28
C GLU A 136 30.45 20.03 -12.67
N ARG A 137 30.63 19.10 -11.71
CA ARG A 137 31.93 18.79 -11.12
C ARG A 137 32.88 18.12 -12.13
N GLY A 138 32.38 17.20 -12.95
CA GLY A 138 33.17 16.56 -14.01
C GLY A 138 33.69 17.58 -15.02
N LYS A 139 32.85 18.53 -15.43
CA LYS A 139 33.26 19.64 -16.30
C LYS A 139 34.31 20.51 -15.62
N SER A 140 34.14 20.90 -14.36
CA SER A 140 35.11 21.77 -13.66
C SER A 140 36.50 21.16 -13.51
N GLU A 141 36.59 19.84 -13.35
CA GLU A 141 37.88 19.14 -13.25
C GLU A 141 38.54 18.96 -14.62
N GLN A 142 37.76 18.80 -15.70
CA GLN A 142 38.28 18.75 -17.07
C GLN A 142 39.03 20.02 -17.47
N TRP A 143 38.53 21.21 -17.06
CA TRP A 143 39.20 22.49 -17.35
C TRP A 143 40.53 22.69 -16.62
N LYS A 144 40.77 21.95 -15.53
CA LYS A 144 42.01 22.06 -14.72
C LYS A 144 43.16 21.18 -15.21
N ILE A 145 42.87 20.19 -16.07
CA ILE A 145 43.88 19.23 -16.57
C ILE A 145 44.47 19.72 -17.91
N THR A 146 43.85 20.72 -18.54
CA THR A 146 44.27 21.29 -19.83
C THR A 146 45.17 22.53 -19.72
N GLU A 147 45.60 22.91 -18.52
CA GLU A 147 46.65 23.91 -18.24
C GLU A 147 47.96 23.22 -17.81
#